data_AF-A0A2N1V300-F1
#
_entry.id   AF-A0A2N1V300-F1
#
_cell.length_a   1.000
_cell.length_b   1.000
_cell.length_c   1.000
_cell.angle_alpha   90.00
_cell.angle_beta   90.00
_cell.angle_gamma   90.00
#
_symmetry.space_group_name_H-M   'P 1'
#
loop_
_entity.id
_entity.type
_entity.pdbx_description
1 polymer ?
#
loop_
_entity_poly.entity_id
_entity_poly.type
_entity_poly.pdbx_seq_one_letter_code
_entity_poly.pdbx_strand_id
1 'polypeptide(L)'
;MEDVQQAYGRPADTSVMSIKDWVITLIITAIPLVGIVMLFVWAFGSDTNLNKRNWSKAALIIAAIVAVLYFIVFVVFMSLIFSGGSEITQGLKELENMN
;
A
#
# COMPACT_ATOMS: atom_id res chain seq x y z
N MET A 1 29.99 -32.92 10.75
CA MET A 1 28.71 -32.65 11.47
C MET A 1 28.16 -31.26 11.15
N GLU A 2 28.99 -30.27 10.80
CA GLU A 2 28.55 -28.93 10.32
C GLU A 2 28.05 -28.93 8.86
N ASP A 3 28.46 -29.94 8.08
CA ASP A 3 28.22 -30.16 6.65
C ASP A 3 26.84 -30.76 6.31
N VAL A 4 26.11 -31.30 7.31
CA VAL A 4 24.79 -31.91 7.11
C VAL A 4 23.64 -30.90 7.27
N GLN A 5 23.91 -29.76 7.92
CA GLN A 5 22.90 -28.71 8.14
C GLN A 5 22.66 -27.82 6.91
N GLN A 6 23.57 -27.84 5.93
CA GLN A 6 23.48 -26.98 4.74
C GLN A 6 22.43 -27.47 3.71
N ALA A 7 21.90 -28.70 3.86
CA ALA A 7 20.84 -29.25 3.03
C ALA A 7 19.42 -28.85 3.46
N TYR A 8 19.25 -28.40 4.71
CA TYR A 8 17.99 -27.82 5.20
C TYR A 8 18.14 -26.30 5.10
N GLY A 9 17.41 -25.66 4.18
CA GLY A 9 17.53 -24.22 3.91
C GLY A 9 17.57 -23.39 5.20
N ARG A 10 18.37 -22.30 5.21
CA ARG A 10 18.63 -21.47 6.40
C ARG A 10 17.34 -21.29 7.21
N PRO A 11 17.28 -21.73 8.48
CA PRO A 11 16.08 -21.58 9.28
C PRO A 11 15.71 -20.10 9.32
N ALA A 12 14.43 -19.79 9.09
CA ALA A 12 13.96 -18.41 9.08
C ALA A 12 14.28 -17.75 10.43
N ASP A 13 14.86 -16.55 10.41
CA ASP A 13 15.16 -15.81 11.64
C ASP A 13 13.84 -15.42 12.33
N THR A 14 13.56 -16.03 13.48
CA THR A 14 12.37 -15.79 14.31
C THR A 14 12.68 -15.00 15.57
N SER A 15 13.91 -14.47 15.71
CA SER A 15 14.29 -13.67 16.87
C SER A 15 13.32 -12.50 17.06
N VAL A 16 12.99 -12.22 18.32
CA VAL A 16 12.13 -11.08 18.67
C VAL A 16 12.86 -9.80 18.29
N MET A 17 12.23 -8.99 17.45
CA MET A 17 12.77 -7.69 17.05
C MET A 17 12.77 -6.73 18.24
N SER A 18 13.89 -6.02 18.42
CA SER A 18 13.98 -4.99 19.44
C SER A 18 13.16 -3.75 19.06
N ILE A 19 12.91 -2.86 20.03
CA ILE A 19 12.26 -1.57 19.78
C ILE A 19 13.03 -0.75 18.74
N LYS A 20 14.37 -0.77 18.79
CA LYS A 20 15.24 -0.07 17.83
C LYS A 20 14.99 -0.55 16.41
N ASP A 21 14.85 -1.85 16.21
CA ASP A 21 14.62 -2.43 14.88
C ASP A 21 13.25 -2.03 14.32
N TRP A 22 12.23 -1.98 15.18
CA TRP A 22 10.90 -1.47 14.82
C TRP A 22 10.92 0.01 14.47
N VAL A 23 11.61 0.84 15.26
CA VAL A 23 11.75 2.28 14.99
C VAL A 23 12.40 2.51 13.63
N ILE A 24 13.49 1.81 13.32
CA ILE A 24 14.16 1.91 12.01
C ILE A 24 13.22 1.46 10.88
N THR A 25 12.52 0.33 11.05
CA THR A 25 11.55 -0.16 10.08
C THR A 25 10.46 0.88 9.82
N LEU A 26 9.89 1.48 10.87
CA LEU A 26 8.84 2.49 10.73
C LEU A 26 9.34 3.78 10.05
N ILE A 27 10.55 4.23 10.37
CA ILE A 27 11.18 5.41 9.72
C ILE A 27 11.35 5.17 8.22
N ILE A 28 11.85 3.99 7.82
CA ILE A 28 12.00 3.63 6.41
C ILE A 28 10.63 3.62 5.71
N THR A 29 9.60 3.04 6.35
CA THR A 29 8.26 2.99 5.75
C THR A 29 7.53 4.33 5.71
N ALA A 30 7.94 5.31 6.52
CA ALA A 30 7.36 6.64 6.51
C ALA A 30 7.67 7.43 5.22
N ILE A 31 8.75 7.06 4.51
CA ILE A 31 9.08 7.64 3.21
C ILE A 31 8.23 6.93 2.15
N PRO A 32 7.29 7.58 1.43
CA PRO A 32 6.27 6.87 0.65
C PRO A 32 6.82 5.89 -0.40
N LEU A 33 7.73 6.37 -1.28
CA LEU A 33 8.27 5.55 -2.37
C LEU A 33 9.21 4.47 -1.85
N VAL A 34 10.14 4.84 -0.97
CA VAL A 34 11.10 3.92 -0.36
C VAL A 34 10.38 2.89 0.51
N GLY A 35 9.38 3.31 1.26
CA GLY A 35 8.58 2.48 2.15
C GLY A 35 7.83 1.39 1.41
N ILE A 36 7.15 1.73 0.31
CA ILE A 36 6.48 0.70 -0.52
C ILE A 36 7.51 -0.28 -1.09
N VAL A 37 8.62 0.19 -1.68
CA VAL A 37 9.67 -0.70 -2.21
C VAL A 37 10.22 -1.63 -1.11
N MET A 38 10.52 -1.08 0.06
CA MET A 38 11.07 -1.85 1.18
C MET A 38 10.08 -2.87 1.73
N LEU A 39 8.77 -2.59 1.71
CA LEU A 39 7.74 -3.57 2.05
C LEU A 39 7.79 -4.78 1.10
N PHE A 40 8.00 -4.59 -0.20
CA PHE A 40 8.19 -5.72 -1.13
C PHE A 40 9.47 -6.49 -0.84
N VAL A 41 10.59 -5.78 -0.65
CA VAL A 41 11.90 -6.40 -0.33
C VAL A 41 11.81 -7.27 0.93
N TRP A 42 11.16 -6.78 1.98
CA TRP A 42 10.99 -7.51 3.23
C TRP A 42 9.93 -8.62 3.17
N ALA A 43 8.83 -8.40 2.44
CA ALA A 43 7.76 -9.39 2.31
C ALA A 43 8.21 -10.66 1.56
N PHE A 44 9.08 -10.50 0.57
CA PHE A 44 9.50 -11.58 -0.33
C PHE A 44 10.98 -11.97 -0.17
N GLY A 45 11.73 -11.28 0.68
CA GLY A 45 13.12 -11.63 1.01
C GLY A 45 13.24 -12.92 1.83
N SER A 46 14.20 -13.77 1.46
CA SER A 46 14.58 -14.97 2.20
C SER A 46 15.37 -14.67 3.47
N ASP A 47 16.13 -13.56 3.48
CA ASP A 47 17.01 -13.14 4.59
C ASP A 47 16.36 -12.15 5.58
N THR A 48 15.05 -11.93 5.48
CA THR A 48 14.33 -11.02 6.38
C THR A 48 13.76 -11.78 7.58
N ASN A 49 13.93 -11.23 8.78
CA ASN A 49 13.30 -11.71 10.01
C ASN A 49 11.79 -11.98 9.79
N LEU A 50 11.32 -13.14 10.25
CA LEU A 50 9.98 -13.64 9.98
C LEU A 50 8.89 -12.66 10.48
N ASN A 51 9.11 -12.01 11.63
CA ASN A 51 8.16 -11.02 12.17
C ASN A 51 8.02 -9.82 11.23
N LYS A 52 9.15 -9.27 10.75
CA LYS A 52 9.17 -8.17 9.78
C LYS A 52 8.58 -8.57 8.43
N ARG A 53 8.86 -9.78 7.97
CA ARG A 53 8.33 -10.32 6.70
C ARG A 53 6.82 -10.47 6.74
N ASN A 54 6.28 -11.05 7.81
CA ASN A 54 4.84 -11.22 7.97
C ASN A 54 4.12 -9.87 8.11
N TRP A 55 4.70 -8.96 8.89
CA TRP A 55 4.20 -7.59 8.98
C TRP A 55 4.19 -6.89 7.61
N SER A 56 5.25 -7.03 6.82
CA SER A 56 5.35 -6.40 5.51
C SER A 56 4.30 -6.92 4.54
N LYS A 57 4.02 -8.24 4.55
CA LYS A 57 2.91 -8.84 3.79
C LYS A 57 1.56 -8.27 4.21
N ALA A 58 1.30 -8.17 5.51
CA ALA A 58 0.07 -7.58 6.04
C ALA A 58 -0.06 -6.10 5.63
N ALA A 59 1.01 -5.32 5.74
CA ALA A 59 1.05 -3.92 5.34
C ALA A 59 0.75 -3.74 3.84
N LEU A 60 1.28 -4.60 2.96
CA LEU A 60 0.96 -4.58 1.53
C LEU A 60 -0.52 -4.88 1.25
N ILE A 61 -1.11 -5.84 1.96
CA ILE A 61 -2.55 -6.14 1.83
C ILE A 61 -3.39 -4.94 2.26
N ILE A 62 -3.06 -4.34 3.41
CA ILE A 62 -3.77 -3.14 3.90
C ILE A 62 -3.60 -1.98 2.92
N ALA A 63 -2.39 -1.75 2.40
CA ALA A 63 -2.13 -0.71 1.41
C ALA A 63 -2.95 -0.92 0.14
N ALA A 64 -3.08 -2.16 -0.35
CA ALA A 64 -3.90 -2.49 -1.51
C ALA A 64 -5.39 -2.23 -1.25
N ILE A 65 -5.91 -2.63 -0.07
CA ILE A 65 -7.31 -2.37 0.32
C ILE A 65 -7.57 -0.85 0.37
N VAL A 66 -6.69 -0.11 1.05
CA VAL A 66 -6.79 1.35 1.17
C VAL A 66 -6.74 2.01 -0.21
N ALA A 67 -5.84 1.58 -1.10
CA ALA A 67 -5.75 2.08 -2.46
C ALA A 67 -7.05 1.86 -3.26
N VAL A 68 -7.67 0.68 -3.15
CA VAL A 68 -8.95 0.37 -3.81
C VAL A 68 -10.07 1.26 -3.25
N LEU A 69 -10.14 1.45 -1.93
CA LEU A 69 -11.15 2.31 -1.30
C LEU A 69 -10.99 3.77 -1.77
N TYR A 70 -9.77 4.30 -1.77
CA TYR A 70 -9.50 5.65 -2.29
C TYR A 70 -9.85 5.77 -3.77
N PHE A 71 -9.57 4.76 -4.58
CA PHE A 71 -9.92 4.75 -6.00
C PHE A 71 -11.44 4.81 -6.20
N ILE A 72 -12.22 4.02 -5.44
CA ILE A 72 -13.69 4.05 -5.50
C ILE A 72 -14.21 5.43 -5.11
N VAL A 73 -13.74 5.98 -3.98
CA VAL A 73 -14.13 7.32 -3.52
C VAL A 73 -13.79 8.37 -4.58
N PHE A 74 -12.59 8.33 -5.15
CA PHE A 74 -12.16 9.24 -6.21
C PHE A 74 -13.08 9.19 -7.43
N VAL A 75 -13.42 7.99 -7.93
CA VAL A 75 -14.32 7.82 -9.08
C VAL A 75 -15.73 8.33 -8.79
N VAL A 76 -16.27 8.06 -7.60
CA VAL A 76 -17.59 8.56 -7.18
C VAL A 76 -17.59 10.09 -7.09
N PHE A 77 -16.60 10.67 -6.41
CA PHE A 77 -16.48 12.14 -6.29
C PHE A 77 -16.33 12.81 -7.66
N MET A 78 -15.48 12.27 -8.53
CA MET A 78 -15.34 12.81 -9.89
C MET A 78 -16.66 12.73 -10.65
N SER A 79 -17.35 11.58 -10.62
CA SER A 79 -18.64 11.41 -11.30
C SER A 79 -19.68 12.45 -10.85
N LEU A 80 -19.75 12.76 -9.55
CA LEU A 80 -20.67 13.76 -9.02
C LEU A 80 -20.36 15.17 -9.54
N ILE A 81 -19.08 15.55 -9.60
CA ILE A 81 -18.64 16.85 -10.13
C ILE A 81 -18.96 16.96 -11.63
N PHE A 82 -18.67 15.92 -12.41
CA PHE A 82 -18.92 15.90 -13.85
C PHE A 82 -20.42 15.88 -14.19
N SER A 83 -21.26 15.15 -13.44
CA SER A 83 -22.72 15.13 -13.65
C SER A 83 -23.34 16.49 -13.38
N GLY A 84 -23.05 17.11 -12.23
CA GLY A 84 -23.66 18.38 -11.84
C GLY A 84 -23.29 19.55 -12.76
N GLY A 85 -22.07 19.57 -13.31
CA GLY A 85 -21.66 20.60 -14.28
C GLY A 85 -22.41 20.51 -15.61
N SER A 86 -22.79 19.29 -16.01
CA SER A 86 -23.48 19.05 -17.29
C SER A 86 -24.93 19.53 -17.29
N GLU A 87 -25.64 19.34 -16.17
CA GLU A 87 -27.03 19.78 -15.98
C GLU A 87 -27.15 21.32 -15.97
N ILE A 88 -26.26 22.00 -15.26
CA ILE A 88 -26.21 23.48 -15.22
C ILE A 88 -25.97 24.04 -16.63
N THR A 89 -25.08 23.43 -17.40
CA THR A 89 -24.75 23.89 -18.76
C THR A 89 -25.91 23.71 -19.72
N GLN A 90 -26.69 22.64 -19.58
CA GLN A 90 -27.90 22.42 -20.39
C GLN A 90 -28.98 23.45 -20.07
N GLY A 91 -29.25 23.70 -18.78
CA GLY A 91 -30.23 24.71 -18.38
C GLY A 91 -29.89 26.11 -18.92
N LEU A 92 -28.60 26.50 -18.93
CA LEU A 92 -28.18 27.79 -19.51
C LEU A 92 -28.42 27.88 -21.03
N LYS A 93 -28.19 26.79 -21.77
CA LYS A 93 -28.45 26.73 -23.22
C LYS A 93 -29.94 26.82 -23.56
N GLU A 94 -30.79 26.25 -22.71
CA GLU A 94 -32.25 26.36 -22.86
C GLU A 94 -32.70 27.81 -22.67
N LEU A 95 -32.16 28.50 -21.65
CA LEU A 95 -32.45 29.92 -21.41
C LEU A 95 -31.97 30.84 -22.54
N GLU A 96 -30.82 30.55 -23.17
CA GLU A 96 -30.33 31.30 -24.34
C GLU A 96 -31.22 31.11 -25.56
N ASN A 97 -31.68 29.89 -25.84
CA ASN A 97 -32.57 29.60 -26.97
C ASN A 97 -34.00 30.17 -26.81
N MET A 98 -34.36 30.66 -25.62
CA MET A 98 -35.67 31.24 -25.33
C MET A 98 -35.77 32.75 -25.63
N ASN A 99 -34.66 33.43 -25.94
CA ASN A 99 -34.61 34.87 -26.19
C ASN A 99 -34.37 35.19 -27.68
#